data_AF-A0A2A3MY30-F1
#
_entry.id   AF-A0A2A3MY30-F1
#
_cell.length_a   1.000
_cell.length_b   1.000
_cell.length_c   1.000
_cell.angle_alpha   90.00
_cell.angle_beta   90.00
_cell.angle_gamma   90.00
#
_symmetry.space_group_name_H-M   'P 1'
#
loop_
_entity.id
_entity.type
_entity.pdbx_description
1 polymer ?
#
loop_
_entity_poly.entity_id
_entity_poly.type
_entity_poly.pdbx_seq_one_letter_code
_entity_poly.pdbx_strand_id
1 'polypeptide(L)'
;MALALNVGWLSQALREDKDGFAFGLDQISDLNAVLAESGESLHEEPTDIAEHDTYEAQMWGYAGLHAVRRLAAYHALKGQLPPPCTYEDFADDPLLLKFYAEHSSELDKPKAGFFGRLFRKKLKAPLPFAHLIMHSDSEGFYLPRPMNEVVFDTANPPRDGLGEW
;
A
#
# COMPACT_ATOMS: atom_id res chain seq x y z
N MET A 1 17.09 3.06 6.70
CA MET A 1 16.43 3.00 5.38
C MET A 1 15.57 4.25 5.24
N ALA A 2 15.82 5.06 4.21
CA ALA A 2 15.07 6.29 4.00
C ALA A 2 13.72 5.93 3.39
N LEU A 3 12.64 6.22 4.12
CA LEU A 3 11.29 6.14 3.60
C LEU A 3 11.03 7.44 2.83
N ALA A 4 10.60 7.36 1.58
CA ALA A 4 10.25 8.52 0.76
C ALA A 4 8.82 8.37 0.24
N LEU A 5 8.09 9.47 0.15
CA LEU A 5 6.80 9.52 -0.52
C LEU A 5 7.04 9.95 -1.96
N ASN A 6 6.60 9.13 -2.92
CA ASN A 6 6.74 9.40 -4.34
C ASN A 6 5.39 9.28 -5.06
N VAL A 7 5.13 10.20 -5.99
CA VAL A 7 4.00 10.18 -6.93
C VAL A 7 4.53 10.36 -8.34
N GLY A 8 4.16 9.45 -9.25
CA GLY A 8 4.68 9.45 -10.63
C GLY A 8 6.15 9.03 -10.73
N TRP A 9 6.62 8.22 -9.77
CA TRP A 9 8.02 7.81 -9.65
C TRP A 9 8.60 7.23 -10.95
N LEU A 10 7.89 6.33 -11.64
CA LEU A 10 8.41 5.72 -12.87
C LEU A 10 8.59 6.76 -13.99
N SER A 11 7.64 7.69 -14.13
CA SER A 11 7.74 8.80 -15.08
C SER A 11 8.93 9.73 -14.75
N GLN A 12 9.18 9.99 -13.47
CA GLN A 12 10.33 10.78 -13.02
C GLN A 12 11.65 10.04 -13.27
N ALA A 13 11.74 8.77 -12.91
CA ALA A 13 12.91 7.94 -13.12
C ALA A 13 13.29 7.86 -14.61
N LEU A 14 12.31 7.74 -15.52
CA LEU A 14 12.56 7.79 -16.97
C LEU A 14 13.36 9.03 -17.41
N ARG A 15 13.15 10.17 -16.74
CA ARG A 15 13.83 11.44 -17.05
C ARG A 15 15.19 11.56 -16.35
N GLU A 16 15.28 11.10 -15.11
CA GLU A 16 16.35 11.47 -14.18
C GLU A 16 17.27 10.30 -13.78
N ASP A 17 16.74 9.07 -13.75
CA ASP A 17 17.43 7.88 -13.25
C ASP A 17 17.08 6.65 -14.09
N LYS A 18 17.90 6.38 -15.12
CA LYS A 18 17.69 5.26 -16.05
C LYS A 18 17.79 3.90 -15.38
N ASP A 19 18.63 3.77 -14.35
CA ASP A 19 18.81 2.50 -13.64
C ASP A 19 17.61 2.26 -12.73
N GLY A 20 17.13 3.29 -12.02
CA GLY A 20 15.87 3.25 -11.27
C GLY A 20 14.65 2.99 -12.16
N PHE A 21 14.63 3.54 -13.38
CA PHE A 21 13.57 3.25 -14.36
C PHE A 21 13.60 1.78 -14.81
N ALA A 22 14.77 1.25 -15.16
CA ALA A 22 14.92 -0.15 -15.54
C ALA A 22 14.51 -1.09 -14.41
N PHE A 23 14.96 -0.81 -13.18
CA PHE A 23 14.53 -1.53 -11.98
C PHE A 23 13.01 -1.50 -11.81
N GLY A 24 12.37 -0.33 -11.96
CA GLY A 24 10.91 -0.21 -11.89
C GLY A 24 10.18 -1.06 -12.93
N LEU A 25 10.70 -1.13 -14.17
CA LEU A 25 10.13 -1.98 -15.21
C LEU A 25 10.24 -3.47 -14.89
N ASP A 26 11.36 -3.91 -14.31
CA ASP A 26 11.53 -5.30 -13.89
C ASP A 26 10.51 -5.67 -12.80
N GLN A 27 10.32 -4.80 -11.80
CA GLN A 27 9.31 -5.01 -10.76
C GLN A 27 7.87 -5.08 -11.32
N ILE A 28 7.54 -4.22 -12.29
CA ILE A 28 6.23 -4.24 -12.96
C ILE A 28 6.08 -5.51 -13.81
N SER A 29 7.15 -5.99 -14.44
CA SER A 29 7.15 -7.23 -15.21
C SER A 29 6.84 -8.44 -14.31
N ASP A 30 7.49 -8.54 -13.15
CA ASP A 30 7.24 -9.62 -12.20
C ASP A 30 5.80 -9.58 -11.64
N LEU A 31 5.34 -8.39 -11.28
CA LEU A 31 3.94 -8.17 -10.90
C LEU A 31 2.98 -8.65 -12.01
N ASN A 32 3.26 -8.31 -13.26
CA ASN A 32 2.43 -8.69 -14.41
C ASN A 32 2.41 -10.19 -14.69
N ALA A 33 3.51 -10.90 -14.45
CA ALA A 33 3.52 -12.35 -14.54
C ALA A 33 2.58 -12.98 -13.49
N VAL A 34 2.63 -12.51 -12.24
CA VAL A 34 1.75 -12.99 -11.15
C VAL A 34 0.27 -12.66 -11.44
N LEU A 35 -0.02 -11.48 -11.99
CA LEU A 35 -1.37 -11.09 -12.39
C LEU A 35 -1.90 -11.95 -13.55
N ALA A 36 -1.07 -12.22 -14.56
CA ALA A 36 -1.45 -13.07 -15.68
C ALA A 36 -1.75 -14.51 -15.24
N GLU A 37 -0.94 -15.07 -14.36
CA GLU A 37 -1.11 -16.43 -13.81
C GLU A 37 -2.40 -16.56 -12.98
N SER A 38 -2.83 -15.48 -12.32
CA SER A 38 -4.09 -15.41 -11.59
C SER A 38 -5.30 -15.04 -12.45
N GLY A 39 -5.11 -14.80 -13.75
CA GLY A 39 -6.18 -14.40 -14.67
C GLY A 39 -6.69 -12.97 -14.47
N GLU A 40 -5.94 -12.14 -13.73
CA GLU A 40 -6.22 -10.73 -13.53
C GLU A 40 -5.65 -9.89 -14.70
N SER A 41 -6.16 -8.66 -14.86
CA SER A 41 -5.61 -7.75 -15.87
C SER A 41 -4.19 -7.31 -15.51
N LEU A 42 -3.35 -7.14 -16.53
CA LEU A 42 -2.02 -6.57 -16.35
C LEU A 42 -2.10 -5.14 -15.78
N HIS A 43 -1.06 -4.75 -15.06
CA HIS A 43 -0.80 -3.39 -14.62
C HIS A 43 0.07 -2.65 -15.65
N GLU A 44 -0.32 -1.42 -15.96
CA GLU A 44 0.47 -0.50 -16.77
C GLU A 44 0.69 0.77 -15.94
N GLU A 45 1.95 1.02 -15.58
CA GLU A 45 2.32 2.21 -14.83
C GLU A 45 2.52 3.40 -15.79
N PRO A 46 1.92 4.57 -15.53
CA PRO A 46 2.10 5.75 -16.37
C PRO A 46 3.56 6.20 -16.47
N THR A 47 4.03 6.43 -17.69
CA THR A 47 5.39 6.90 -17.99
C THR A 47 5.44 8.33 -18.55
N ASP A 48 4.26 8.93 -18.76
CA ASP A 48 4.06 10.24 -19.38
C ASP A 48 3.49 11.29 -18.40
N ILE A 49 3.63 11.07 -17.09
CA ILE A 49 3.23 12.07 -16.08
C ILE A 49 4.12 13.31 -16.21
N ALA A 50 3.48 14.48 -16.34
CA ALA A 50 4.18 15.76 -16.43
C ALA A 50 4.98 16.04 -15.17
N GLU A 51 6.12 16.72 -15.30
CA GLU A 51 7.03 16.99 -14.17
C GLU A 51 6.33 17.70 -13.00
N HIS A 52 5.45 18.66 -13.29
CA HIS A 52 4.70 19.39 -12.27
C HIS A 52 3.61 18.56 -11.56
N ASP A 53 3.28 17.39 -12.09
CA ASP A 53 2.35 16.42 -11.50
C ASP A 53 3.09 15.28 -10.77
N THR A 54 4.43 15.27 -10.81
CA THR A 54 5.26 14.37 -9.99
C THR A 54 5.58 15.00 -8.63
N TYR A 55 5.77 14.16 -7.62
CA TYR A 55 6.10 14.60 -6.27
C TYR A 55 7.05 13.63 -5.60
N GLU A 56 8.09 14.16 -4.97
CA GLU A 56 8.99 13.41 -4.10
C GLU A 56 9.22 14.20 -2.81
N ALA A 57 9.15 13.49 -1.67
CA ALA A 57 9.62 14.02 -0.41
C ALA A 57 10.24 12.91 0.45
N GLN A 58 11.42 13.22 1.00
CA GLN A 58 11.99 12.43 2.09
C GLN A 58 11.05 12.47 3.28
N MET A 59 10.78 11.32 3.88
CA MET A 59 10.05 11.24 5.14
C MET A 59 11.02 11.36 6.30
N TRP A 60 10.54 11.76 7.47
CA TRP A 60 11.31 11.78 8.72
C TRP A 60 11.56 10.37 9.26
N GLY A 61 12.19 9.51 8.46
CA GLY A 61 12.31 8.09 8.71
C GLY A 61 10.95 7.42 8.93
N TYR A 62 10.95 6.36 9.73
CA TYR A 62 9.77 5.55 10.01
C TYR A 62 8.65 6.33 10.71
N ALA A 63 8.98 7.26 11.60
CA ALA A 63 7.96 8.06 12.27
C ALA A 63 7.20 9.00 11.31
N GLY A 64 7.83 9.39 10.20
CA GLY A 64 7.12 10.07 9.10
C GLY A 64 5.93 9.24 8.58
N LEU A 65 6.04 7.91 8.55
CA LEU A 65 4.93 7.04 8.16
C LEU A 65 3.77 7.13 9.14
N HIS A 66 4.07 7.13 10.44
CA HIS A 66 3.06 7.34 11.47
C HIS A 66 2.37 8.69 11.31
N ALA A 67 3.10 9.76 10.97
CA ALA A 67 2.52 11.07 10.70
C ALA A 67 1.53 11.04 9.51
N VAL A 68 1.90 10.39 8.40
CA VAL A 68 1.01 10.28 7.23
C VAL A 68 -0.20 9.39 7.53
N ARG A 69 -0.03 8.26 8.21
CA ARG A 69 -1.15 7.39 8.65
C ARG A 69 -2.11 8.15 9.57
N ARG A 70 -1.58 9.00 10.44
CA ARG A 70 -2.36 9.86 11.33
C ARG A 70 -3.17 10.89 10.53
N LEU A 71 -2.58 11.56 9.54
CA LEU A 71 -3.30 12.45 8.62
C LEU A 71 -4.45 11.71 7.91
N ALA A 72 -4.15 10.53 7.36
CA ALA A 72 -5.11 9.70 6.64
C ALA A 72 -6.29 9.28 7.54
N ALA A 73 -6.02 8.83 8.77
CA ALA A 73 -7.05 8.42 9.72
C ALA A 73 -7.98 9.57 10.11
N TYR A 74 -7.44 10.76 10.41
CA TYR A 74 -8.26 11.93 10.76
C TYR A 74 -9.08 12.42 9.57
N HIS A 75 -8.50 12.44 8.38
CA HIS A 75 -9.22 12.82 7.16
C HIS A 75 -10.36 11.83 6.87
N ALA A 76 -10.09 10.52 6.94
CA ALA A 76 -11.08 9.48 6.64
C ALA A 76 -12.21 9.40 7.67
N LEU A 77 -11.91 9.53 8.97
CA LEU A 77 -12.89 9.32 10.04
C LEU A 77 -13.59 10.59 10.52
N LYS A 78 -12.91 11.73 10.42
CA LYS A 78 -13.38 13.00 10.99
C LYS A 78 -13.49 14.13 9.96
N GLY A 79 -12.97 13.97 8.75
CA GLY A 79 -12.97 15.02 7.73
C GLY A 79 -12.18 16.26 8.13
N GLN A 80 -11.16 16.10 8.98
CA GLN A 80 -10.34 17.21 9.49
C GLN A 80 -8.87 16.80 9.60
N LEU A 81 -7.99 17.77 9.83
CA LEU A 81 -6.58 17.52 10.13
C LEU A 81 -6.39 17.11 11.61
N PRO A 82 -5.35 16.31 11.92
CA PRO A 82 -5.02 15.96 13.30
C PRO A 82 -4.51 17.18 14.07
N PRO A 83 -4.69 17.22 15.40
CA PRO A 83 -4.05 18.24 16.23
C PRO A 83 -2.52 18.11 16.19
N PRO A 84 -1.77 19.22 16.36
CA PRO A 84 -0.32 19.17 16.49
C PRO A 84 0.10 18.25 17.66
N CYS A 85 1.20 17.53 17.48
CA CYS A 85 1.85 16.72 18.52
C CYS A 85 3.35 16.68 18.26
N THR A 86 4.12 16.07 19.16
CA THR A 86 5.55 15.87 18.90
C THR A 86 5.78 14.64 18.04
N TYR A 87 7.02 14.50 17.57
CA TYR A 87 7.45 13.41 16.71
C TYR A 87 7.28 12.03 17.38
N GLU A 88 7.50 11.98 18.69
CA GLU A 88 7.43 10.77 19.51
C GLU A 88 5.98 10.26 19.64
N ASP A 89 5.00 11.18 19.58
CA ASP A 89 3.59 10.87 19.79
C ASP A 89 2.88 10.34 18.52
N PHE A 90 3.53 10.34 17.35
CA PHE A 90 2.85 9.97 16.09
C PHE A 90 2.32 8.54 16.10
N ALA A 91 3.06 7.60 16.68
CA ALA A 91 2.68 6.19 16.72
C ALA A 91 1.54 5.91 17.72
N ASP A 92 1.46 6.70 18.78
CA ASP A 92 0.52 6.51 19.90
C ASP A 92 -0.77 7.32 19.75
N ASP A 93 -1.08 7.81 18.54
CA ASP A 93 -2.30 8.58 18.33
C ASP A 93 -3.56 7.74 18.66
N PRO A 94 -4.44 8.22 19.56
CA PRO A 94 -5.59 7.44 20.01
C PRO A 94 -6.57 7.04 18.90
N LEU A 95 -6.70 7.87 17.84
CA LEU A 95 -7.57 7.56 16.71
C LEU A 95 -6.96 6.46 15.85
N LEU A 96 -5.64 6.51 15.64
CA LEU A 96 -4.91 5.51 14.87
C LEU A 96 -4.90 4.16 15.59
N LEU A 97 -4.62 4.15 16.90
CA LEU A 97 -4.69 2.93 17.73
C LEU A 97 -6.08 2.31 17.74
N LYS A 98 -7.13 3.15 17.84
CA LYS A 98 -8.51 2.69 17.74
C LYS A 98 -8.81 2.09 16.37
N PHE A 99 -8.34 2.72 15.29
CA PHE A 99 -8.50 2.19 13.94
C PHE A 99 -7.89 0.79 13.83
N TYR A 100 -6.66 0.60 14.31
CA TYR A 100 -5.99 -0.70 14.30
C TYR A 100 -6.78 -1.75 15.07
N ALA A 101 -7.21 -1.44 16.29
CA ALA A 101 -7.98 -2.38 17.12
C ALA A 101 -9.30 -2.82 16.46
N GLU A 102 -9.98 -1.90 15.77
CA GLU A 102 -11.24 -2.21 15.08
C GLU A 102 -11.02 -3.08 13.83
N HIS A 103 -9.94 -2.85 13.07
CA HIS A 103 -9.74 -3.46 11.75
C HIS A 103 -8.80 -4.67 11.74
N SER A 104 -7.92 -4.85 12.72
CA SER A 104 -7.12 -6.07 12.86
C SER A 104 -7.99 -7.28 13.21
N SER A 105 -9.07 -7.07 13.99
CA SER A 105 -10.05 -8.09 14.35
C SER A 105 -10.84 -8.67 13.17
N GLU A 106 -10.80 -8.01 12.00
CA GLU A 106 -11.44 -8.51 10.78
C GLU A 106 -10.52 -9.42 9.95
N LEU A 107 -9.19 -9.30 10.10
CA LEU A 107 -8.20 -10.12 9.40
C LEU A 107 -8.05 -11.52 10.01
N ASP A 108 -8.33 -11.68 11.31
CA ASP A 108 -8.22 -12.95 12.04
C ASP A 108 -9.46 -13.87 11.91
N LYS A 109 -10.51 -13.45 11.18
CA LYS A 109 -11.74 -14.26 11.09
C LYS A 109 -11.53 -15.44 10.15
N PRO A 110 -11.75 -16.70 10.60
CA PRO A 110 -11.52 -17.88 9.78
C PRO A 110 -12.36 -17.86 8.51
N LYS A 111 -11.80 -18.37 7.40
CA LYS A 111 -12.49 -18.51 6.11
C LYS A 111 -13.83 -19.19 6.33
N ALA A 112 -14.92 -18.46 6.12
CA ALA A 112 -16.27 -18.96 6.31
C ALA A 112 -16.49 -20.19 5.40
N GLY A 113 -16.86 -21.32 6.00
CA GLY A 113 -17.18 -22.56 5.28
C GLY A 113 -18.36 -22.40 4.33
N PHE A 114 -18.69 -23.46 3.58
CA PHE A 114 -19.66 -23.44 2.47
C PHE A 114 -21.02 -22.80 2.83
N PHE A 115 -21.50 -22.95 4.07
CA PHE A 115 -22.73 -22.31 4.57
C PHE A 115 -22.58 -20.84 4.98
N GLY A 116 -21.37 -20.37 5.30
CA GLY A 116 -21.12 -18.99 5.71
C GLY A 116 -21.02 -18.00 4.53
N ARG A 117 -20.89 -18.49 3.29
CA ARG A 117 -20.92 -17.66 2.08
C ARG A 117 -22.30 -17.03 1.84
N LEU A 118 -23.38 -17.69 2.25
CA LEU A 118 -24.76 -17.20 2.12
C LEU A 118 -25.14 -16.16 3.18
N PHE A 119 -24.44 -16.15 4.33
CA PHE A 119 -24.64 -15.21 5.44
C PHE A 119 -23.50 -14.19 5.56
N ARG A 120 -22.66 -14.05 4.53
CA ARG A 120 -21.57 -13.07 4.52
C ARG A 120 -22.19 -11.68 4.54
N LYS A 121 -22.18 -11.02 5.70
CA LYS A 121 -22.45 -9.58 5.81
C LYS A 121 -21.64 -8.89 4.71
N LYS A 122 -22.28 -8.03 3.91
CA LYS A 122 -21.57 -7.14 3.00
C LYS A 122 -20.43 -6.51 3.81
N LEU A 123 -19.18 -6.74 3.38
CA LEU A 123 -18.06 -5.98 3.93
C LEU A 123 -18.45 -4.52 3.81
N LYS A 124 -18.32 -3.76 4.91
CA LYS A 124 -18.42 -2.30 4.80
C LYS A 124 -17.38 -1.88 3.77
N ALA A 125 -17.74 -0.93 2.91
CA ALA A 125 -16.79 -0.37 1.96
C ALA A 125 -15.51 -0.01 2.72
N PRO A 126 -14.32 -0.36 2.21
CA PRO A 126 -13.08 -0.07 2.90
C PRO A 126 -13.02 1.44 3.16
N LEU A 127 -12.65 1.82 4.38
CA LEU A 127 -12.48 3.22 4.72
C LEU A 127 -11.46 3.87 3.76
N PRO A 128 -11.64 5.14 3.38
CA PRO A 128 -10.62 5.85 2.63
C PRO A 128 -9.25 5.69 3.28
N PHE A 129 -8.23 5.43 2.47
CA PHE A 129 -6.84 5.24 2.94
C PHE A 129 -6.60 4.07 3.91
N ALA A 130 -7.56 3.14 4.08
CA ALA A 130 -7.37 1.97 4.94
C ALA A 130 -6.13 1.15 4.53
N HIS A 131 -5.80 1.12 3.24
CA HIS A 131 -4.58 0.50 2.74
C HIS A 131 -3.33 1.14 3.34
N LEU A 132 -3.21 2.47 3.33
CA LEU A 132 -2.06 3.19 3.87
C LEU A 132 -1.95 3.04 5.39
N ILE A 133 -3.10 3.05 6.08
CA ILE A 133 -3.17 2.89 7.53
C ILE A 133 -2.73 1.47 7.92
N MET A 134 -3.29 0.44 7.28
CA MET A 134 -3.13 -0.96 7.70
C MET A 134 -1.95 -1.70 7.04
N HIS A 135 -1.34 -1.16 5.99
CA HIS A 135 -0.25 -1.84 5.30
C HIS A 135 0.94 -2.02 6.25
N SER A 136 1.48 -3.24 6.32
CA SER A 136 2.74 -3.49 7.02
C SER A 136 3.84 -2.70 6.34
N ASP A 137 4.86 -2.35 7.10
CA ASP A 137 6.15 -1.89 6.59
C ASP A 137 6.96 -3.01 5.92
N SER A 138 6.36 -3.69 4.94
CA SER A 138 7.10 -4.59 4.06
C SER A 138 7.86 -3.79 3.02
N GLU A 139 9.06 -4.24 2.64
CA GLU A 139 9.75 -3.66 1.49
C GLU A 139 8.91 -3.87 0.21
N GLY A 140 8.93 -2.88 -0.68
CA GLY A 140 8.22 -2.90 -1.96
C GLY A 140 7.35 -1.67 -2.20
N PHE A 141 6.63 -1.69 -3.32
CA PHE A 141 5.71 -0.62 -3.72
C PHE A 141 4.27 -1.02 -3.45
N TYR A 142 3.45 -0.04 -3.04
CA TYR A 142 2.02 -0.24 -2.94
C TYR A 142 1.33 0.20 -4.24
N LEU A 143 0.56 -0.71 -4.83
CA LEU A 143 -0.25 -0.42 -6.01
C LEU A 143 -1.76 -0.42 -5.67
N PRO A 144 -2.43 0.74 -5.63
CA PRO A 144 -3.86 0.85 -5.38
C PRO A 144 -4.68 0.40 -6.59
N ARG A 145 -4.80 -0.92 -6.79
CA ARG A 145 -5.71 -1.50 -7.79
C ARG A 145 -6.81 -2.33 -7.14
N PRO A 146 -8.05 -2.26 -7.65
CA PRO A 146 -9.08 -3.21 -7.26
C PRO A 146 -8.68 -4.61 -7.74
N MET A 147 -8.80 -5.60 -6.86
CA MET A 147 -8.62 -7.03 -7.19
C MET A 147 -9.82 -7.80 -6.66
N ASN A 148 -10.22 -8.85 -7.39
CA ASN A 148 -11.36 -9.66 -6.98
C ASN A 148 -11.02 -10.54 -5.77
N GLU A 149 -9.78 -10.99 -5.70
CA GLU A 149 -9.23 -11.78 -4.62
C GLU A 149 -7.77 -11.42 -4.34
N VAL A 150 -7.26 -11.89 -3.20
CA VAL A 150 -5.84 -11.73 -2.85
C VAL A 150 -5.05 -12.75 -3.65
N VAL A 151 -4.12 -12.25 -4.47
CA VAL A 151 -3.20 -13.08 -5.25
C VAL A 151 -1.91 -13.26 -4.45
N PHE A 152 -1.43 -14.51 -4.38
CA PHE A 152 -0.14 -14.85 -3.81
C PHE A 152 0.75 -15.37 -4.94
N ASP A 153 2.01 -14.94 -4.97
CA ASP A 153 2.99 -15.59 -5.83
C ASP A 153 3.26 -17.01 -5.30
N THR A 154 3.05 -18.00 -6.17
CA THR A 154 3.24 -19.42 -5.84
C THR A 154 4.37 -20.05 -6.66
N ALA A 155 5.22 -19.23 -7.30
CA ALA A 155 6.37 -19.72 -8.04
C ALA A 155 7.30 -20.58 -7.15
N ASN A 156 7.81 -21.67 -7.73
CA ASN A 156 8.81 -22.53 -7.10
C ASN A 156 9.89 -22.90 -8.13
N PRO A 157 11.14 -22.43 -7.97
CA PRO A 157 11.63 -21.57 -6.88
C PRO A 157 10.94 -20.19 -6.87
N PRO A 158 10.99 -19.46 -5.72
CA PRO A 158 10.52 -18.08 -5.66
C PRO A 158 11.18 -17.22 -6.75
N ARG A 159 10.46 -16.21 -7.26
CA ARG A 159 11.02 -15.25 -8.22
C ARG A 159 12.14 -14.46 -7.55
N ASP A 160 13.14 -14.06 -8.34
CA ASP A 160 14.26 -13.26 -7.84
C ASP A 160 13.73 -11.99 -7.12
N GLY A 161 14.21 -11.72 -5.91
CA GLY A 161 13.76 -10.59 -5.09
C GLY A 161 12.49 -10.82 -4.27
N LEU A 162 11.80 -11.96 -4.40
CA LEU A 162 10.65 -12.33 -3.56
C LEU A 162 10.99 -13.51 -2.64
N GLY A 163 11.00 -13.27 -1.32
CA GLY A 163 11.09 -14.35 -0.31
C GLY A 163 12.49 -14.67 0.22
N GLU A 164 13.51 -13.85 -0.10
CA GLU A 164 14.78 -13.86 0.64
C GLU A 164 14.63 -13.06 1.96
N TRP A 165 13.93 -13.63 2.93
CA TRP A 165 13.83 -13.10 4.30
C TRP A 165 14.31 -14.13 5.32
#